data_AF-A0A3D4NL57-F1
#
_entry.id   AF-A0A3D4NL57-F1
#
_cell.length_a   1.000
_cell.length_b   1.000
_cell.length_c   1.000
_cell.angle_alpha   90.00
_cell.angle_beta   90.00
_cell.angle_gamma   90.00
#
_symmetry.space_group_name_H-M   'P 1'
#
loop_
_entity.id
_entity.type
_entity.pdbx_description
1 polymer ?
#
loop_
_entity_poly.entity_id
_entity_poly.type
_entity_poly.pdbx_seq_one_letter_code
_entity_poly.pdbx_strand_id
1 'polypeptide(L)'
;MEIACLDLEGVLVPEIWIAFAEKTGIESLKATTRDIPDYDVLMKQRLRILDEHGLKLSDIQEVIATLKPLDGAVEFVDWLRERFQVVILSDTFYEF
;
A
#
# COMPACT_ATOMS: atom_id res chain seq x y z
N MET A 1 -23.71 18.44 -1.20
CA MET A 1 -22.32 18.30 -0.75
C MET A 1 -21.88 16.92 -1.18
N GLU A 2 -20.89 16.84 -2.06
CA GLU A 2 -20.41 15.59 -2.64
C GLU A 2 -19.04 15.25 -2.05
N ILE A 3 -18.83 13.96 -1.77
CA ILE A 3 -17.57 13.44 -1.21
C ILE A 3 -17.02 12.43 -2.21
N ALA A 4 -15.74 12.57 -2.56
CA ALA A 4 -15.02 11.60 -3.35
C ALA A 4 -14.18 10.71 -2.41
N CYS A 5 -14.58 9.45 -2.28
CA CYS A 5 -13.81 8.44 -1.55
C CYS A 5 -12.94 7.67 -2.55
N LEU A 6 -11.63 7.69 -2.33
CA LEU A 6 -10.65 7.01 -3.18
C LEU A 6 -9.99 5.88 -2.41
N ASP A 7 -9.76 4.76 -3.10
CA ASP A 7 -8.76 3.81 -2.66
C ASP A 7 -7.35 4.41 -2.85
N LEU A 8 -6.36 3.82 -2.19
CA LEU A 8 -4.99 4.28 -2.20
C LEU A 8 -4.13 3.47 -3.18
N GLU A 9 -3.99 2.18 -2.91
CA GLU A 9 -3.14 1.26 -3.67
C GLU A 9 -3.80 0.92 -5.01
N GLY A 10 -3.04 0.97 -6.10
CA GLY A 10 -3.54 0.78 -7.47
C GLY A 10 -4.31 1.97 -8.07
N VAL A 11 -4.66 2.98 -7.27
CA VAL A 11 -5.33 4.22 -7.72
C VAL A 11 -4.39 5.43 -7.67
N LEU A 12 -3.74 5.65 -6.54
CA LEU A 12 -2.87 6.82 -6.31
C LEU A 12 -1.41 6.42 -6.16
N VAL A 13 -1.14 5.25 -5.58
CA VAL A 13 0.20 4.70 -5.35
C VAL A 13 0.26 3.26 -5.83
N PRO A 14 1.44 2.71 -6.15
CA PRO A 14 1.58 1.29 -6.44
C PRO A 14 1.24 0.42 -5.21
N GLU A 15 0.95 -0.85 -5.46
CA GLU A 15 0.76 -1.88 -4.42
C GLU A 15 2.00 -1.97 -3.52
N ILE A 16 1.85 -1.61 -2.25
CA ILE A 16 2.96 -1.42 -1.30
C ILE A 16 3.68 -2.75 -1.08
N TRP A 17 2.95 -3.83 -0.82
CA TRP A 17 3.54 -5.15 -0.54
C TRP A 17 4.27 -5.74 -1.74
N ILE A 18 3.77 -5.51 -2.96
CA ILE A 18 4.43 -5.97 -4.18
C ILE A 18 5.74 -5.19 -4.38
N ALA A 19 5.70 -3.87 -4.26
CA ALA A 19 6.90 -3.05 -4.40
C ALA A 19 7.91 -3.34 -3.28
N PHE A 20 7.44 -3.61 -2.06
CA PHE A 20 8.28 -4.03 -0.94
C PHE A 20 8.96 -5.39 -1.21
N ALA A 21 8.22 -6.35 -1.74
CA ALA A 21 8.75 -7.65 -2.14
C ALA A 21 9.83 -7.52 -3.23
N GLU A 22 9.61 -6.67 -4.23
CA GLU A 22 10.60 -6.42 -5.30
C GLU A 22 11.87 -5.74 -4.78
N LYS A 23 11.74 -4.81 -3.83
CA LYS A 23 12.86 -4.09 -3.22
C LYS A 23 13.70 -4.97 -2.30
N THR A 24 13.05 -5.84 -1.53
CA THR A 24 13.71 -6.76 -0.58
C THR A 24 14.14 -8.08 -1.22
N GLY A 25 13.60 -8.40 -2.41
CA GLY A 25 13.81 -9.69 -3.08
C GLY A 25 13.01 -10.85 -2.46
N ILE A 26 12.04 -10.56 -1.58
CA ILE A 26 11.25 -11.56 -0.85
C ILE A 26 9.96 -11.84 -1.63
N GLU A 27 10.02 -12.75 -2.60
CA GLU A 27 8.89 -13.10 -3.49
C GLU A 27 7.61 -13.53 -2.74
N SER A 28 7.73 -14.13 -1.56
CA SER A 28 6.57 -14.56 -0.75
C SER A 28 5.70 -13.40 -0.26
N LEU A 29 6.22 -12.16 -0.23
CA LEU A 29 5.45 -10.97 0.10
C LEU A 29 4.59 -10.45 -1.07
N LYS A 30 4.78 -10.97 -2.29
CA LYS A 30 3.92 -10.64 -3.45
C LYS A 30 2.53 -11.29 -3.37
N ALA A 31 2.30 -12.20 -2.43
CA ALA A 31 1.00 -12.83 -2.25
C ALA A 31 -0.09 -11.78 -1.98
N THR A 32 -1.21 -11.92 -2.70
CA THR A 32 -2.38 -11.04 -2.61
C THR A 32 -3.60 -11.82 -2.12
N THR A 33 -4.72 -11.13 -1.96
CA THR A 33 -6.01 -11.76 -1.66
C THR A 33 -6.52 -12.68 -2.76
N ARG A 34 -5.94 -12.62 -3.98
CA ARG A 34 -6.21 -13.61 -5.04
C ARG A 34 -5.59 -14.97 -4.74
N ASP A 35 -4.47 -14.98 -4.04
CA ASP A 35 -3.73 -16.19 -3.65
C ASP A 35 -4.23 -16.71 -2.29
N ILE A 36 -4.48 -15.79 -1.36
CA ILE A 36 -4.94 -16.07 0.01
C ILE A 36 -6.19 -15.21 0.29
N PRO A 37 -7.41 -15.73 0.04
CA PRO A 37 -8.64 -14.93 0.14
C PRO A 37 -8.95 -14.38 1.54
N ASP A 38 -8.44 -15.02 2.58
CA ASP A 38 -8.63 -14.58 3.97
C ASP A 38 -7.54 -13.56 4.35
N TYR A 39 -7.97 -12.31 4.58
CA TYR A 39 -7.08 -11.20 4.90
C TYR A 39 -6.32 -11.41 6.22
N ASP A 40 -6.96 -12.02 7.23
CA ASP A 40 -6.30 -12.30 8.51
C ASP A 40 -5.19 -13.34 8.35
N VAL A 41 -5.41 -14.34 7.49
CA VAL A 41 -4.40 -15.36 7.16
C VAL A 41 -3.25 -14.72 6.38
N LEU A 42 -3.55 -13.88 5.38
CA LEU A 42 -2.55 -13.16 4.59
C LEU A 42 -1.67 -12.26 5.48
N MET A 43 -2.27 -11.49 6.37
CA MET A 43 -1.54 -10.59 7.26
C MET A 43 -0.66 -11.34 8.27
N LYS A 44 -1.16 -12.45 8.85
CA LYS A 44 -0.32 -13.32 9.71
C LYS A 44 0.86 -13.90 8.96
N GLN A 45 0.68 -14.31 7.70
CA GLN A 45 1.77 -14.79 6.86
C GLN A 45 2.81 -13.69 6.62
N ARG A 46 2.37 -12.48 6.25
CA ARG A 46 3.26 -11.34 6.00
C ARG A 46 4.09 -10.99 7.24
N LEU A 47 3.45 -10.85 8.40
CA LEU A 47 4.14 -10.56 9.66
C LEU A 47 5.15 -11.65 10.03
N ARG A 48 4.80 -12.93 9.83
CA ARG A 48 5.74 -14.04 10.04
C ARG A 48 6.95 -13.94 9.12
N ILE A 49 6.75 -13.66 7.83
CA ILE A 49 7.85 -13.51 6.86
C ILE A 49 8.76 -12.35 7.25
N LEU A 50 8.20 -11.22 7.70
CA LEU A 50 8.98 -10.07 8.16
C LEU A 50 9.84 -10.45 9.37
N ASP A 51 9.28 -11.15 10.35
CA ASP A 51 10.00 -11.63 11.54
C ASP A 51 11.12 -12.63 11.18
N GLU A 52 10.85 -13.58 10.27
CA GLU A 52 11.83 -14.54 9.76
C GLU A 52 13.04 -13.86 9.08
N HIS A 53 12.82 -12.71 8.44
CA HIS A 53 13.87 -11.92 7.79
C HIS A 53 14.43 -10.80 8.69
N GLY A 54 13.93 -10.66 9.92
CA GLY A 54 14.36 -9.63 10.87
C GLY A 54 14.00 -8.19 10.45
N LEU A 55 13.00 -8.03 9.57
CA LEU A 55 12.55 -6.74 9.06
C LEU A 55 11.65 -6.04 10.06
N LYS A 56 12.00 -4.80 10.39
CA LYS A 56 11.28 -3.93 11.32
C LYS A 56 10.40 -2.94 10.56
N LEU A 57 9.52 -2.28 11.30
CA LEU A 57 8.69 -1.21 10.77
C LEU A 57 9.52 -0.11 10.09
N SER A 58 10.70 0.23 10.63
CA SER A 58 11.61 1.20 10.01
C SER A 58 12.06 0.78 8.62
N ASP A 59 12.33 -0.52 8.41
CA ASP A 59 12.77 -1.04 7.12
C ASP A 59 11.62 -0.99 6.10
N ILE A 60 10.38 -1.21 6.56
CA ILE A 60 9.16 -1.03 5.77
C ILE A 60 9.02 0.44 5.35
N GLN A 61 9.11 1.37 6.30
CA GLN A 61 9.01 2.80 6.04
C GLN A 61 10.11 3.32 5.11
N GLU A 62 11.35 2.82 5.24
CA GLU A 62 12.45 3.18 4.35
C GLU A 62 12.16 2.76 2.91
N VAL A 63 11.61 1.56 2.70
CA VAL A 63 11.23 1.09 1.37
C VAL A 63 10.04 1.87 0.82
N ILE A 64 9.00 2.11 1.63
CA ILE A 64 7.81 2.87 1.23
C ILE A 64 8.16 4.32 0.88
N ALA A 65 9.10 4.94 1.61
CA ALA A 65 9.59 6.28 1.30
C ALA A 65 10.26 6.40 -0.08
N THR A 66 10.65 5.27 -0.69
CA THR A 66 11.16 5.24 -2.07
C THR A 66 10.06 5.11 -3.13
N LEU A 67 8.83 4.77 -2.73
CA LEU A 67 7.69 4.68 -3.62
C LEU A 67 7.25 6.07 -4.03
N LYS A 68 6.79 6.17 -5.27
CA LYS A 68 6.23 7.40 -5.82
C LYS A 68 4.76 7.17 -6.13
N PRO A 69 3.93 8.21 -6.00
CA PRO A 69 2.59 8.18 -6.58
C PRO A 69 2.64 7.79 -8.06
N LEU A 70 1.56 7.19 -8.54
CA LEU A 70 1.40 6.88 -9.96
C LEU A 70 1.45 8.17 -10.79
N ASP A 71 1.90 8.06 -12.04
CA ASP A 71 2.00 9.21 -12.94
C ASP A 71 0.62 9.89 -13.08
N GLY A 72 0.57 11.19 -12.77
CA GLY A 72 -0.66 11.98 -12.77
C GLY A 72 -1.53 11.87 -11.51
N ALA A 73 -1.22 10.98 -10.55
CA ALA A 73 -2.04 10.81 -9.34
C ALA A 73 -2.09 12.09 -8.48
N VAL A 74 -0.97 12.80 -8.35
CA VAL A 74 -0.91 14.07 -7.59
C VAL A 74 -1.77 15.13 -8.26
N GLU A 75 -1.62 15.33 -9.57
CA GLU A 75 -2.43 16.29 -10.35
C GLU A 75 -3.92 15.96 -10.26
N PHE A 76 -4.27 14.67 -10.33
CA PHE A 76 -5.65 14.20 -10.19
C PHE A 76 -6.24 14.55 -8.82
N VAL A 77 -5.50 14.29 -7.73
CA VAL A 77 -5.96 14.62 -6.37
C VAL A 77 -6.07 16.12 -6.17
N ASP A 78 -5.13 16.91 -6.71
CA ASP A 78 -5.20 18.37 -6.68
C ASP A 78 -6.46 18.89 -7.37
N TRP A 79 -6.73 18.42 -8.59
CA TRP A 79 -7.93 18.75 -9.33
C TRP A 79 -9.22 18.34 -8.58
N LEU A 80 -9.21 17.17 -7.94
CA LEU A 80 -10.38 16.62 -7.26
C LEU A 80 -10.71 17.40 -5.98
N ARG A 81 -9.68 17.82 -5.21
CA ARG A 81 -9.83 18.61 -3.98
C ARG A 81 -10.41 20.01 -4.21
N GLU A 82 -10.23 20.59 -5.40
CA GLU A 82 -10.88 21.85 -5.78
C GLU A 82 -12.40 21.72 -5.96
N ARG A 83 -12.90 20.49 -6.16
CA ARG A 83 -14.30 20.21 -6.58
C ARG A 83 -15.07 19.40 -5.54
N PHE A 84 -14.39 18.58 -4.75
CA PHE A 84 -14.97 17.63 -3.81
C PHE A 84 -14.23 17.65 -2.47
N GLN A 85 -14.91 17.20 -1.42
CA GLN A 85 -14.21 16.72 -0.23
C GLN A 85 -13.61 15.35 -0.55
N VAL A 86 -12.29 15.21 -0.44
CA VAL A 86 -11.58 13.99 -0.79
C VAL A 86 -11.21 13.23 0.47
N VAL A 87 -11.57 11.95 0.53
CA VAL A 87 -11.24 11.02 1.62
C VAL A 87 -10.55 9.80 1.02
N ILE A 88 -9.44 9.38 1.63
CA ILE A 88 -8.78 8.13 1.28
C ILE A 88 -9.33 7.03 2.18
N LEU A 89 -9.82 5.95 1.58
CA LEU A 89 -10.31 4.75 2.25
C LEU A 89 -9.55 3.55 1.73
N SER A 90 -8.66 3.00 2.54
CA SER A 90 -7.77 1.90 2.16
C SER A 90 -7.70 0.87 3.29
N ASP A 91 -7.41 -0.38 2.93
CA ASP A 91 -7.13 -1.51 3.82
C ASP A 91 -5.64 -1.59 4.26
N THR A 92 -4.85 -0.57 3.91
CA THR A 92 -3.46 -0.40 4.35
C THR A 92 -3.35 -0.01 5.83
N PHE A 93 -2.12 0.13 6.33
CA PHE A 93 -1.82 0.51 7.72
C PHE A 93 -1.39 1.98 7.82
N TYR A 94 -1.65 2.65 8.95
CA TYR A 94 -1.30 4.06 9.13
C TYR A 94 0.21 4.31 9.20
N GLU A 95 0.97 3.31 9.63
CA GLU A 95 2.41 3.40 9.78
C GLU A 95 3.16 3.26 8.46
N PHE A 96 2.45 2.98 7.37
CA PHE A 96 2.99 2.74 6.02
C PHE A 96 3.16 4.06 5.27
#